data_AF-A0A3L7Q1Y5-F1
#
_entry.id   AF-A0A3L7Q1Y5-F1
#
_cell.length_a   1.000
_cell.length_b   1.000
_cell.length_c   1.000
_cell.angle_alpha   90.00
_cell.angle_beta   90.00
_cell.angle_gamma   90.00
#
_symmetry.space_group_name_H-M   'P 1'
#
loop_
_entity.id
_entity.type
_entity.pdbx_description
1 polymer ?
#
loop_
_entity_poly.entity_id
_entity_poly.type
_entity_poly.pdbx_seq_one_letter_code
_entity_poly.pdbx_strand_id
1 'polypeptide(L)'
;MAKNTWRIVTRGTDGELLIRDFDSPEPLLKTHVQVGIDDCSTDLELRGAPVFRSLVGPMPEGSDVIRYETPEVFECLTKEWALPKAPRRRIRKPAATSNVSSPAADPPAAE
;
A
#
# COMPACT_ATOMS: atom_id res chain seq x y z
N MET A 1 -2.07 -4.61 -25.29
CA MET A 1 -1.00 -4.99 -24.36
C MET A 1 -1.25 -4.19 -23.10
N ALA A 2 -1.35 -4.83 -21.94
CA ALA A 2 -1.40 -4.14 -20.66
C ALA A 2 -0.16 -3.26 -20.53
N LYS A 3 -0.29 -2.08 -19.90
CA LYS A 3 0.79 -1.11 -19.84
C LYS A 3 1.49 -1.30 -18.50
N ASN A 4 2.45 -2.22 -18.49
CA ASN A 4 3.19 -2.50 -17.27
C ASN A 4 3.92 -1.24 -16.79
N THR A 5 3.47 -0.70 -15.66
CA THR A 5 4.12 0.41 -14.97
C THR A 5 5.28 -0.14 -14.15
N TRP A 6 6.46 0.41 -14.35
CA TRP A 6 7.68 0.00 -13.64
C TRP A 6 7.88 0.96 -12.47
N ARG A 7 7.72 0.46 -11.25
CA ARG A 7 7.79 1.25 -10.03
C ARG A 7 9.04 0.95 -9.26
N ILE A 8 9.79 1.98 -8.87
CA ILE A 8 10.89 1.87 -7.90
C ILE A 8 10.46 2.56 -6.61
N VAL A 9 10.49 1.81 -5.51
CA VAL A 9 10.26 2.34 -4.16
C VAL A 9 11.61 2.41 -3.44
N THR A 10 11.98 3.62 -3.06
CA THR A 10 13.21 3.93 -2.33
C THR A 10 12.86 4.64 -1.04
N ARG A 11 13.83 4.76 -0.13
CA ARG A 11 13.66 5.56 1.08
C ARG A 11 14.38 6.89 0.95
N GLY A 12 13.70 7.97 1.29
CA GLY A 12 14.28 9.31 1.42
C GLY A 12 15.19 9.41 2.64
N THR A 13 15.98 10.48 2.72
CA THR A 13 16.87 10.76 3.86
C THR A 13 16.10 11.07 5.15
N ASP A 14 14.85 11.46 5.03
CA ASP A 14 13.87 11.68 6.11
C ASP A 14 13.16 10.40 6.55
N GLY A 15 13.40 9.28 5.85
CA GLY A 15 12.78 7.99 6.12
C GLY A 15 11.44 7.78 5.41
N GLU A 16 10.96 8.76 4.62
CA GLU A 16 9.73 8.65 3.83
C GLU A 16 9.92 7.75 2.61
N LEU A 17 8.82 7.15 2.12
CA LEU A 17 8.86 6.33 0.91
C LEU A 17 8.79 7.22 -0.34
N LEU A 18 9.80 7.09 -1.20
CA LEU A 18 9.88 7.75 -2.49
C LEU A 18 9.54 6.76 -3.60
N ILE A 19 8.43 7.01 -4.28
CA ILE A 19 7.91 6.19 -5.38
C ILE A 19 8.23 6.87 -6.71
N ARG A 20 8.86 6.12 -7.63
CA ARG A 20 9.10 6.57 -9.01
C ARG A 20 8.56 5.57 -10.00
N ASP A 21 7.63 6.02 -10.83
CA ASP A 21 6.96 5.22 -11.85
C ASP A 21 7.53 5.53 -13.23
N PHE A 22 7.63 4.50 -14.06
CA PHE A 22 8.12 4.56 -15.43
C PHE A 22 7.23 3.74 -16.36
N ASP A 23 7.06 4.21 -17.59
CA ASP A 23 6.25 3.53 -18.61
C ASP A 23 7.00 2.37 -19.31
N SER A 24 8.30 2.22 -19.05
CA SER A 24 9.15 1.19 -19.65
C SER A 24 10.30 0.78 -18.71
N PRO A 25 10.92 -0.40 -18.91
CA PRO A 25 12.07 -0.83 -18.13
C PRO A 25 13.38 -0.12 -18.50
N GLU A 26 13.42 0.62 -19.61
CA GLU A 26 14.64 1.21 -20.16
C GLU A 26 15.36 2.17 -19.20
N PRO A 27 14.67 3.03 -18.42
CA PRO A 27 15.32 3.87 -17.42
C PRO A 27 15.99 3.05 -16.32
N LEU A 28 15.39 1.92 -15.92
CA LEU A 28 15.95 1.02 -14.92
C LEU A 28 17.19 0.32 -15.46
N LEU A 29 17.16 -0.16 -16.70
CA LEU A 29 18.30 -0.79 -17.39
C LEU A 29 19.49 0.16 -17.56
N LYS A 30 19.25 1.47 -17.66
CA LYS A 30 20.31 2.49 -17.74
C LYS A 30 20.92 2.83 -16.38
N THR A 31 20.16 2.68 -15.30
CA THR A 31 20.56 3.13 -13.95
C THR A 31 21.02 1.99 -13.05
N HIS A 32 20.55 0.77 -13.31
CA HIS A 32 20.83 -0.43 -12.52
C HIS A 32 21.39 -1.54 -13.41
N VAL A 33 22.34 -2.30 -12.87
CA VAL A 33 22.92 -3.43 -13.59
C VAL A 33 21.95 -4.61 -13.55
N GLN A 34 21.45 -5.05 -14.71
CA GLN A 34 20.69 -6.28 -14.81
C GLN A 34 21.61 -7.48 -14.52
N VAL A 35 21.20 -8.33 -13.58
CA VAL A 35 21.94 -9.55 -13.19
C VAL A 35 21.24 -10.83 -13.65
N GLY A 36 19.99 -10.72 -14.09
CA GLY A 36 19.23 -11.85 -14.61
C GLY A 36 17.84 -11.46 -15.09
N ILE A 37 17.01 -12.48 -15.27
CA ILE A 37 15.59 -12.36 -15.59
C ILE A 37 14.82 -13.25 -14.61
N ASP A 38 13.61 -12.85 -14.24
CA ASP A 38 12.73 -13.70 -13.45
C ASP A 38 12.11 -14.80 -14.33
N ASP A 39 12.29 -16.07 -13.98
CA ASP A 39 11.64 -17.21 -14.66
C ASP A 39 10.71 -18.01 -13.71
N CYS A 40 10.69 -17.66 -12.42
CA CYS A 40 10.05 -18.47 -11.39
C CYS A 40 8.67 -17.98 -10.96
N SER A 41 8.26 -16.78 -11.35
CA SER A 41 6.93 -16.28 -11.02
C SER A 41 5.81 -17.10 -11.68
N THR A 42 4.72 -17.29 -10.94
CA THR A 42 3.44 -17.80 -11.45
C THR A 42 2.70 -16.76 -12.28
N ASP A 43 3.03 -15.48 -12.07
CA ASP A 43 2.51 -14.37 -12.85
C ASP A 43 3.32 -14.24 -14.15
N LEU A 44 2.66 -14.50 -15.29
CA LEU A 44 3.26 -14.44 -16.62
C LEU A 44 3.68 -13.02 -17.00
N GLU A 45 3.07 -11.99 -16.42
CA GLU A 45 3.44 -10.60 -16.68
C GLU A 45 4.74 -10.20 -15.98
N LEU A 46 5.07 -10.90 -14.89
CA LEU A 46 6.32 -10.73 -14.15
C LEU A 46 7.47 -11.55 -14.75
N ARG A 47 7.13 -12.69 -15.36
CA ARG A 47 8.10 -13.57 -16.00
C ARG A 47 8.81 -12.86 -17.15
N GLY A 48 10.12 -12.97 -17.19
CA GLY A 48 10.98 -12.27 -18.14
C GLY A 48 11.34 -10.85 -17.72
N ALA A 49 10.77 -10.32 -16.63
CA ALA A 49 11.18 -9.03 -16.11
C ALA A 49 12.63 -9.09 -15.57
N PRO A 50 13.43 -8.03 -15.79
CA PRO A 50 14.83 -7.97 -15.39
C PRO A 50 15.00 -7.98 -13.88
N VAL A 51 15.89 -8.84 -13.39
CA VAL A 51 16.37 -8.78 -12.01
C VAL A 51 17.57 -7.83 -11.97
N PHE A 52 17.53 -6.83 -11.10
CA PHE A 52 18.56 -5.80 -11.01
C PHE A 52 19.44 -5.99 -9.77
N ARG A 53 20.72 -5.64 -9.89
CA ARG A 53 21.63 -5.52 -8.76
C ARG A 53 21.15 -4.39 -7.84
N SER A 54 21.12 -4.66 -6.54
CA SER A 54 20.76 -3.71 -5.48
C SER A 54 19.29 -3.28 -5.44
N LEU A 55 18.41 -3.92 -6.22
CA LEU A 55 16.96 -3.82 -6.07
C LEU A 55 16.39 -5.18 -5.71
N VAL A 56 15.34 -5.17 -4.90
CA VAL A 56 14.51 -6.33 -4.56
C VAL A 56 13.31 -6.32 -5.49
N GLY A 57 13.09 -7.42 -6.19
CA GLY A 57 12.04 -7.57 -7.20
C GLY A 57 12.49 -8.50 -8.33
N PRO A 58 11.70 -8.63 -9.41
CA PRO A 58 10.39 -8.00 -9.64
C PRO A 58 9.30 -8.51 -8.68
N MET A 59 8.38 -7.65 -8.27
CA MET A 59 7.19 -8.02 -7.49
C MET A 59 5.92 -7.48 -8.14
N PRO A 60 4.83 -8.25 -8.19
CA PRO A 60 3.56 -7.75 -8.72
C PRO A 60 2.92 -6.82 -7.68
N GLU A 61 2.49 -5.65 -8.11
CA GLU A 61 1.69 -4.71 -7.33
C GLU A 61 0.37 -4.42 -8.06
N GLY A 62 -0.72 -5.05 -7.62
CA GLY A 62 -1.99 -4.97 -8.35
C GLY A 62 -1.91 -5.70 -9.70
N SER A 63 -2.60 -5.17 -10.72
CA SER A 63 -2.79 -5.87 -11.99
C SER A 63 -1.86 -5.43 -13.12
N ASP A 64 -1.16 -4.29 -13.01
CA ASP A 64 -0.37 -3.73 -14.12
C ASP A 64 0.91 -3.01 -13.62
N VAL A 65 1.31 -3.22 -12.37
CA VAL A 65 2.52 -2.58 -11.80
C VAL A 65 3.53 -3.64 -11.43
N ILE A 66 4.74 -3.49 -11.96
CA ILE A 66 5.92 -4.26 -11.58
C ILE A 66 6.75 -3.40 -10.64
N ARG A 67 6.79 -3.79 -9.37
CA ARG A 67 7.47 -3.06 -8.30
C ARG A 67 8.87 -3.62 -8.05
N TYR A 68 9.81 -2.70 -7.91
CA TYR A 68 11.14 -2.90 -7.38
C TYR A 68 11.33 -2.03 -6.15
N GLU A 69 12.10 -2.50 -5.18
CA GLU A 69 12.35 -1.77 -3.95
C GLU A 69 13.84 -1.79 -3.61
N THR A 70 14.33 -0.76 -2.92
CA THR A 70 15.66 -0.88 -2.27
C THR A 70 15.61 -1.90 -1.13
N PRO A 71 16.72 -2.59 -0.80
CA PRO A 71 16.78 -3.54 0.31
C PRO A 71 16.30 -2.96 1.64
N GLU A 72 16.59 -1.69 1.91
CA GLU A 72 16.14 -1.01 3.12
C GLU A 72 14.61 -0.93 3.22
N VAL A 73 13.94 -0.57 2.14
CA VAL A 73 12.46 -0.51 2.08
C VAL A 73 11.87 -1.89 2.31
N PHE A 74 12.38 -2.89 1.59
CA PHE A 74 11.93 -4.27 1.72
C PHE A 74 12.06 -4.78 3.16
N GLU A 75 13.22 -4.54 3.79
CA GLU A 75 13.46 -4.94 5.18
C GLU A 75 12.52 -4.23 6.17
N CYS A 76 12.32 -2.93 6.02
CA CYS A 76 11.46 -2.16 6.91
C CYS A 76 10.00 -2.64 6.82
N LEU A 77 9.47 -2.75 5.60
CA LEU A 77 8.10 -3.22 5.38
C LEU A 77 7.92 -4.67 5.88
N THR A 78 8.90 -5.53 5.63
CA THR A 78 8.85 -6.93 6.12
C THR A 78 8.85 -6.99 7.65
N LYS A 79 9.65 -6.16 8.31
CA LYS A 79 9.69 -6.06 9.78
C LYS A 79 8.34 -5.56 10.34
N GLU A 80 7.74 -4.55 9.73
CA GLU A 80 6.42 -4.04 10.13
C GLU A 80 5.33 -5.12 10.04
N TRP A 81 5.39 -5.96 9.01
CA TRP A 81 4.44 -7.05 8.83
C TRP A 81 4.62 -8.18 9.85
N ALA A 82 5.87 -8.45 10.25
CA ALA A 82 6.19 -9.46 11.24
C ALA A 82 5.83 -9.05 12.68
N LEU A 83 5.70 -7.75 12.95
CA LEU A 83 5.38 -7.26 14.29
C LEU A 83 3.92 -7.58 14.66
N PRO A 84 3.66 -8.14 15.86
CA PRO A 84 2.31 -8.40 16.31
C PRO A 84 1.54 -7.07 16.44
N LYS A 85 0.45 -6.94 15.70
CA LYS A 85 -0.43 -5.77 15.78
C LYS A 85 -0.97 -5.65 17.21
N ALA A 86 -0.80 -4.48 17.83
CA ALA A 86 -1.28 -4.24 19.19
C ALA A 86 -2.77 -4.57 19.31
N PRO A 87 -3.20 -5.23 20.41
CA PRO A 87 -4.60 -5.62 20.58
C PRO A 87 -5.48 -4.35 20.58
N ARG A 88 -6.38 -4.25 19.60
CA ARG A 88 -7.36 -3.16 19.52
C ARG A 88 -8.26 -3.20 20.75
N ARG A 89 -8.05 -2.28 21.69
CA ARG A 89 -8.90 -2.12 22.87
C ARG A 89 -10.30 -1.70 22.40
N ARG A 90 -11.27 -2.64 22.46
CA ARG A 90 -12.68 -2.37 22.14
C ARG A 90 -13.24 -1.40 23.19
N ILE A 91 -13.25 -0.11 22.88
CA ILE A 91 -13.97 0.87 23.69
C ILE A 91 -15.46 0.61 23.50
N ARG A 92 -16.13 0.11 24.55
CA ARG A 92 -17.60 0.09 24.61
C ARG A 92 -18.05 1.55 24.71
N LYS A 93 -18.66 2.10 23.65
CA LYS A 93 -19.39 3.37 23.76
C LYS A 93 -20.51 3.16 24.80
N PRO A 94 -20.61 4.00 25.85
CA PRO A 94 -21.80 3.98 26.69
C PRO A 94 -23.01 4.34 25.83
N ALA A 95 -24.09 3.58 25.98
CA ALA A 95 -25.35 3.85 25.30
C ALA A 95 -25.85 5.22 25.74
N ALA A 96 -26.01 6.14 24.78
CA ALA A 96 -26.65 7.41 25.05
C ALA A 96 -28.12 7.15 25.42
N THR A 97 -28.47 7.40 26.67
CA THR A 97 -29.86 7.40 27.14
C THR A 97 -30.61 8.49 26.38
N SER A 98 -31.45 8.09 25.43
CA SER A 98 -32.38 8.97 24.72
C SER A 98 -33.45 9.46 25.69
N ASN A 99 -33.28 10.69 26.18
CA ASN A 99 -34.29 11.38 26.97
C ASN A 99 -35.39 11.87 26.00
N VAL A 100 -36.51 11.14 25.93
CA VAL A 100 -37.68 11.56 25.16
C VAL A 100 -38.37 12.68 25.94
N SER A 101 -38.19 13.92 25.49
CA SER A 101 -38.96 15.07 25.96
C SER A 101 -40.23 15.19 25.12
N SER A 102 -41.38 14.79 25.68
CA SER A 102 -42.70 15.12 25.15
C SER A 102 -42.91 16.64 25.10
N PRO A 103 -43.45 17.22 24.01
CA PRO A 103 -44.01 18.55 24.05
C PRO A 103 -45.46 18.55 24.51
N ALA A 104 -45.78 19.61 25.23
CA ALA A 104 -46.96 19.90 26.04
C ALA A 104 -48.28 19.97 25.29
N ALA A 105 -49.35 19.75 26.06
CA ALA A 105 -50.75 19.93 25.72
C ALA A 105 -51.14 21.40 25.56
N ASP A 106 -51.96 21.69 24.53
CA ASP A 106 -52.68 22.96 24.36
C ASP A 106 -53.84 23.09 25.38
N PRO A 107 -54.10 24.28 25.93
CA PRO A 107 -55.31 24.55 26.73
C PRO A 107 -56.51 24.91 25.84
N PRO A 108 -57.75 24.55 26.22
CA PRO A 108 -58.96 24.95 25.49
C PRO A 108 -59.32 26.42 25.78
N ALA A 109 -59.55 27.18 24.72
CA ALA A 109 -60.14 28.52 24.77
C ALA A 109 -61.64 28.43 25.07
N ALA A 110 -62.07 29.19 26.08
CA ALA A 110 -63.46 29.54 26.33
C ALA A 110 -63.69 30.96 25.81
N GLU A 111 -64.66 31.15 24.90
CA GLU A 111 -65.81 32.07 24.97
C GLU A 111 -66.63 32.00 23.67
#